data_AF-A0A2W2A6I8-F1
#
_entry.id   AF-A0A2W2A6I8-F1
#
_cell.length_a   1.000
_cell.length_b   1.000
_cell.length_c   1.000
_cell.angle_alpha   90.00
_cell.angle_beta   90.00
_cell.angle_gamma   90.00
#
_symmetry.space_group_name_H-M   'P 1'
#
loop_
_entity.id
_entity.type
_entity.pdbx_description
1 polymer ?
#
loop_
_entity_poly.entity_id
_entity_poly.type
_entity_poly.pdbx_seq_one_letter_code
_entity_poly.pdbx_strand_id
1 'polypeptide(L)'
;MFLAIIQFIFFIIFLVVGALFMNTLAKTLKLVRFENRKIHPDQVWLLFVPIFNYYWLFRTVAGVSESIDTEYKRRGLPSPIATATWIGYVYAATFTLNFLLTVLNRYFSANIPLLLTGLIGIASFGFWIAYWIVIAGLKQQLKALPAEEDSLIFSNIPVQH
;
A
#
# COMPACT_ATOMS: atom_id res chain seq x y z
N MET A 1 0.61 35.19 0.07
CA MET A 1 -0.49 34.70 -0.79
C MET A 1 -0.01 33.72 -1.85
N PHE A 2 0.95 34.09 -2.71
CA PHE A 2 1.48 33.20 -3.78
C PHE A 2 2.05 31.86 -3.28
N LEU A 3 2.90 31.86 -2.23
CA LEU A 3 3.47 30.64 -1.65
C LEU A 3 2.41 29.67 -1.12
N ALA A 4 1.34 30.19 -0.49
CA ALA A 4 0.26 29.39 0.05
C ALA A 4 -0.55 28.69 -1.06
N ILE A 5 -0.75 29.36 -2.21
CA ILE A 5 -1.41 28.76 -3.38
C ILE A 5 -0.56 27.60 -3.92
N ILE A 6 0.76 27.79 -4.04
CA ILE A 6 1.67 26.74 -4.47
C ILE A 6 1.61 25.53 -3.53
N GLN A 7 1.69 25.75 -2.21
CA GLN A 7 1.59 24.69 -1.20
C GLN A 7 0.26 23.94 -1.30
N PHE A 8 -0.85 24.66 -1.50
CA PHE A 8 -2.16 24.06 -1.67
C PHE A 8 -2.23 23.19 -2.93
N ILE A 9 -1.68 23.65 -4.05
CA ILE A 9 -1.61 22.86 -5.30
C ILE A 9 -0.82 21.56 -5.07
N PHE A 10 0.37 21.63 -4.47
CA PHE A 10 1.16 20.44 -4.15
C PHE A 10 0.43 19.47 -3.21
N PHE A 11 -0.31 20.01 -2.23
CA PHE A 11 -1.14 19.20 -1.33
C PHE A 11 -2.26 18.46 -2.09
N ILE A 12 -2.97 19.14 -3.00
CA ILE A 12 -4.00 18.50 -3.84
C ILE A 12 -3.37 17.42 -4.74
N ILE A 13 -2.23 17.69 -5.37
CA ILE A 13 -1.51 16.70 -6.19
C ILE A 13 -1.16 15.48 -5.32
N PHE A 14 -0.60 15.69 -4.13
CA PHE A 14 -0.27 14.60 -3.21
C PHE A 14 -1.49 13.75 -2.85
N LEU A 15 -2.64 14.37 -2.55
CA LEU A 15 -3.88 13.63 -2.27
C LEU A 15 -4.36 12.81 -3.47
N VAL A 16 -4.30 13.37 -4.68
CA VAL A 16 -4.69 12.67 -5.91
C VAL A 16 -3.79 11.47 -6.17
N VAL A 17 -2.46 11.65 -6.12
CA VAL A 17 -1.50 10.55 -6.34
C VAL A 17 -1.64 9.50 -5.25
N GLY A 18 -1.80 9.92 -3.98
CA GLY A 18 -2.16 9.02 -2.89
C GLY A 18 -3.40 8.19 -3.23
N ALA A 19 -4.50 8.82 -3.62
CA ALA A 19 -5.75 8.12 -3.93
C ALA A 19 -5.59 7.10 -5.07
N LEU A 20 -4.72 7.37 -6.06
CA LEU A 20 -4.39 6.40 -7.11
C LEU A 20 -3.61 5.19 -6.57
N PHE A 21 -2.69 5.41 -5.63
CA PHE A 21 -1.99 4.36 -4.91
C PHE A 21 -2.96 3.48 -4.12
N MET A 22 -3.79 4.06 -3.26
CA MET A 22 -4.80 3.30 -2.48
C MET A 22 -5.78 2.56 -3.40
N ASN A 23 -6.24 3.19 -4.48
CA ASN A 23 -7.07 2.53 -5.48
C ASN A 23 -6.39 1.31 -6.11
N THR A 24 -5.08 1.37 -6.32
CA THR A 24 -4.33 0.23 -6.83
C THR A 24 -4.34 -0.91 -5.83
N LEU A 25 -4.03 -0.64 -4.55
CA LEU A 25 -4.09 -1.65 -3.49
C LEU A 25 -5.49 -2.27 -3.36
N ALA A 26 -6.53 -1.44 -3.29
CA ALA A 26 -7.92 -1.89 -3.17
C ALA A 26 -8.33 -2.75 -4.37
N LYS A 27 -7.98 -2.35 -5.60
CA LYS A 27 -8.27 -3.14 -6.81
C LYS A 27 -7.50 -4.46 -6.82
N THR A 28 -6.25 -4.49 -6.35
CA THR A 28 -5.49 -5.74 -6.22
C THR A 28 -6.14 -6.69 -5.21
N LEU A 29 -6.53 -6.20 -4.04
CA LEU A 29 -7.22 -7.00 -3.03
C LEU A 29 -8.57 -7.54 -3.53
N LYS A 30 -9.29 -6.78 -4.36
CA LYS A 30 -10.55 -7.24 -4.98
C LYS A 30 -10.36 -8.42 -5.94
N LEU A 31 -9.17 -8.62 -6.49
CA LEU A 31 -8.84 -9.79 -7.32
C LEU A 31 -8.53 -11.04 -6.49
N VAL A 32 -8.12 -10.87 -5.23
CA VAL A 32 -7.93 -11.96 -4.28
C VAL A 32 -9.30 -12.45 -3.80
N ARG A 33 -9.46 -13.76 -3.64
CA ARG A 33 -10.71 -14.34 -3.11
C ARG A 33 -11.01 -13.83 -1.71
N PHE A 34 -12.29 -13.72 -1.38
CA PHE A 34 -12.71 -13.14 -0.10
C PHE A 34 -12.11 -13.89 1.10
N GLU A 35 -12.03 -15.22 1.03
CA GLU A 35 -11.50 -16.08 2.10
C GLU A 35 -9.99 -15.90 2.31
N ASN A 36 -9.28 -15.48 1.26
CA ASN A 36 -7.84 -15.27 1.30
C ASN A 36 -7.45 -13.84 1.72
N ARG A 37 -8.39 -12.89 1.75
CA ARG A 37 -8.12 -11.51 2.13
C ARG A 37 -7.85 -11.41 3.63
N LYS A 38 -6.67 -10.91 3.99
CA LYS A 38 -6.28 -10.56 5.37
C LYS A 38 -6.61 -9.12 5.75
N ILE A 39 -6.98 -8.31 4.77
CA ILE A 39 -7.44 -6.94 4.95
C ILE A 39 -8.58 -6.64 3.97
N HIS A 40 -9.58 -5.87 4.40
CA HIS A 40 -10.67 -5.48 3.52
C HIS A 40 -10.16 -4.49 2.46
N PRO A 41 -10.63 -4.53 1.20
CA PRO A 41 -10.20 -3.58 0.18
C PRO A 41 -10.41 -2.12 0.57
N ASP A 42 -11.47 -1.81 1.31
CA ASP A 42 -11.77 -0.42 1.70
C ASP A 42 -10.96 0.05 2.92
N GLN A 43 -10.36 -0.88 3.65
CA GLN A 43 -9.53 -0.58 4.81
C GLN A 43 -8.21 0.11 4.41
N VAL A 44 -7.75 0.00 3.15
CA VAL A 44 -6.54 0.70 2.67
C VAL A 44 -6.69 2.23 2.66
N TRP A 45 -7.92 2.74 2.64
CA TRP A 45 -8.19 4.19 2.67
C TRP A 45 -7.89 4.82 4.02
N LEU A 46 -7.80 4.03 5.10
CA LEU A 46 -7.43 4.51 6.43
C LEU A 46 -5.98 5.03 6.47
N LEU A 47 -5.17 4.78 5.42
CA LEU A 47 -3.85 5.41 5.24
C LEU A 47 -3.93 6.94 5.09
N PHE A 48 -5.08 7.52 4.78
CA PHE A 48 -5.24 8.98 4.78
C PHE A 48 -5.43 9.59 6.17
N VAL A 49 -5.69 8.78 7.20
CA VAL A 49 -5.90 9.28 8.56
C VAL A 49 -4.51 9.57 9.18
N PRO A 50 -4.10 10.83 9.39
CA PRO A 50 -2.68 11.19 9.56
C PRO A 50 -1.96 10.46 10.69
N ILE A 51 -2.54 10.42 11.89
CA ILE A 51 -1.90 9.79 13.06
C ILE A 51 -2.03 8.26 13.00
N PHE A 52 -3.18 7.76 12.55
CA PHE A 52 -3.44 6.32 12.44
C PHE A 52 -2.59 5.65 11.35
N ASN A 53 -2.28 6.40 10.29
CA ASN A 53 -1.51 5.94 9.13
C ASN A 53 -0.16 5.32 9.54
N TYR A 54 0.54 5.86 10.54
CA TYR A 54 1.85 5.35 10.95
C TYR A 54 1.81 3.89 11.45
N TYR A 55 0.73 3.49 12.13
CA TYR A 55 0.50 2.10 12.49
C TYR A 55 -0.11 1.32 11.33
N TRP A 56 -1.12 1.91 10.69
CA TRP A 56 -1.93 1.26 9.67
C TRP A 56 -1.16 0.89 8.41
N LEU A 57 -0.09 1.63 8.11
CA LEU A 57 0.76 1.38 6.96
C LEU A 57 1.45 0.01 7.04
N PHE A 58 1.99 -0.35 8.21
CA PHE A 58 2.56 -1.68 8.41
C PHE A 58 1.51 -2.78 8.30
N ARG A 59 0.33 -2.58 8.91
CA ARG A 59 -0.78 -3.53 8.81
C ARG A 59 -1.28 -3.70 7.38
N THR A 60 -1.31 -2.63 6.59
CA THR A 60 -1.71 -2.66 5.20
C THR A 60 -0.70 -3.43 4.35
N VAL A 61 0.61 -3.17 4.54
CA VAL A 61 1.66 -3.93 3.84
C VAL A 61 1.56 -5.42 4.16
N ALA A 62 1.48 -5.78 5.44
CA ALA A 62 1.33 -7.18 5.87
C ALA A 62 0.07 -7.82 5.28
N GLY A 63 -1.08 -7.15 5.43
CA GLY A 63 -2.36 -7.66 4.97
C GLY A 63 -2.44 -7.84 3.47
N VAL A 64 -1.90 -6.89 2.68
CA VAL A 64 -1.81 -7.01 1.22
C VAL A 64 -0.91 -8.18 0.83
N SER A 65 0.27 -8.25 1.43
CA SER A 65 1.24 -9.29 1.13
C SER A 65 0.72 -10.69 1.46
N GLU A 66 0.18 -10.90 2.65
CA GLU A 66 -0.39 -12.18 3.07
C GLU A 66 -1.61 -12.59 2.23
N SER A 67 -2.44 -11.62 1.83
CA SER A 67 -3.60 -11.89 0.95
C SER A 67 -3.16 -12.42 -0.40
N ILE A 68 -2.17 -11.77 -1.02
CA ILE A 68 -1.63 -12.19 -2.31
C ILE A 68 -0.89 -13.51 -2.16
N ASP A 69 -0.08 -13.67 -1.12
CA ASP A 69 0.69 -14.90 -0.89
C ASP A 69 -0.22 -16.12 -0.73
N THR A 70 -1.30 -15.97 0.04
CA THR A 70 -2.30 -17.03 0.24
C THR A 70 -3.00 -17.38 -1.07
N GLU A 71 -3.32 -16.38 -1.89
CA GLU A 71 -3.94 -16.60 -3.20
C GLU A 71 -3.02 -17.38 -4.16
N TYR A 72 -1.74 -17.01 -4.25
CA TYR A 72 -0.77 -17.72 -5.09
C TYR A 72 -0.54 -19.15 -4.60
N LYS A 73 -0.37 -19.35 -3.29
CA LYS A 73 -0.22 -20.68 -2.68
C LYS A 73 -1.43 -21.57 -2.95
N ARG A 74 -2.65 -21.02 -2.83
CA ARG A 74 -3.88 -21.76 -3.13
C ARG A 74 -3.95 -22.20 -4.59
N ARG A 75 -3.45 -21.37 -5.51
CA ARG A 75 -3.36 -21.69 -6.94
C ARG A 75 -2.18 -22.61 -7.29
N GLY A 76 -1.40 -23.07 -6.31
CA GLY A 76 -0.22 -23.91 -6.54
C GLY A 76 0.93 -23.19 -7.26
N LEU A 77 0.95 -21.85 -7.23
CA LEU A 77 1.95 -21.03 -7.92
C LEU A 77 3.00 -20.48 -6.95
N PRO A 78 4.27 -20.32 -7.38
CA PRO A 78 5.28 -19.62 -6.59
C PRO A 78 4.86 -18.16 -6.44
N SER A 79 4.91 -17.66 -5.21
CA SER A 79 4.49 -16.31 -4.85
C SER A 79 5.63 -15.30 -5.04
N PRO A 80 5.52 -14.35 -6.00
CA PRO A 80 6.54 -13.31 -6.21
C PRO A 80 6.43 -12.14 -5.21
N ILE A 81 5.58 -12.25 -4.18
CA ILE A 81 5.22 -11.15 -3.27
C ILE A 81 6.36 -10.71 -2.35
N ALA A 82 7.36 -11.57 -2.10
CA ALA A 82 8.44 -11.30 -1.15
C ALA A 82 9.14 -9.96 -1.42
N THR A 83 9.35 -9.63 -2.71
CA THR A 83 9.93 -8.36 -3.13
C THR A 83 9.06 -7.17 -2.74
N ALA A 84 7.74 -7.24 -2.97
CA ALA A 84 6.83 -6.18 -2.59
C ALA A 84 6.78 -5.99 -1.07
N THR A 85 6.80 -7.10 -0.32
CA THR A 85 6.71 -7.08 1.14
C THR A 85 7.87 -6.33 1.79
N TRP A 86 9.12 -6.64 1.41
CA TRP A 86 10.27 -5.95 2.01
C TRP A 86 10.30 -4.46 1.61
N ILE A 87 10.00 -4.12 0.35
CA ILE A 87 9.92 -2.72 -0.11
C ILE A 87 8.86 -1.97 0.69
N GLY A 88 7.69 -2.58 0.89
CA GLY A 88 6.60 -2.01 1.67
C GLY A 88 6.99 -1.75 3.13
N TYR A 89 7.70 -2.67 3.78
CA TYR A 89 8.17 -2.46 5.14
C TYR A 89 9.26 -1.40 5.24
N VAL A 90 10.19 -1.34 4.28
CA VAL A 90 11.20 -0.27 4.24
C VAL A 90 10.55 1.09 4.03
N TYR A 91 9.56 1.18 3.13
CA TYR A 91 8.72 2.37 2.98
C TYR A 91 8.05 2.76 4.32
N ALA A 92 7.37 1.81 4.98
CA ALA A 92 6.66 2.08 6.23
C ALA A 92 7.59 2.54 7.36
N ALA A 93 8.75 1.89 7.49
CA ALA A 93 9.76 2.23 8.48
C ALA A 93 10.38 3.61 8.22
N THR A 94 10.79 3.90 6.99
CA THR A 94 11.38 5.20 6.63
C THR A 94 10.38 6.34 6.77
N PHE A 95 9.11 6.13 6.39
CA PHE A 95 8.04 7.13 6.55
C PHE A 95 7.80 7.46 8.02
N THR A 96 7.66 6.44 8.86
CA THR A 96 7.42 6.60 10.30
C THR A 96 8.63 7.22 10.99
N LEU A 97 9.84 6.76 10.67
CA LEU A 97 11.08 7.33 11.19
C LEU A 97 11.22 8.80 10.83
N ASN A 98 10.94 9.17 9.57
CA ASN A 98 11.02 10.57 9.13
C ASN A 98 10.12 11.47 9.98
N PHE A 99 8.86 11.06 10.18
CA PHE A 99 7.92 11.79 11.01
C PHE A 99 8.43 11.95 12.46
N LEU A 100 8.91 10.87 13.08
CA LEU A 100 9.43 10.93 14.45
C LEU A 100 10.62 11.89 14.55
N LEU A 101 11.57 11.85 13.61
CA LEU A 101 12.72 12.76 13.60
C LEU A 101 12.27 14.22 13.43
N THR A 102 11.29 14.49 12.57
CA THR A 102 10.73 15.85 12.41
C THR A 102 10.06 16.35 13.68
N VAL A 103 9.27 15.50 14.36
CA VAL A 103 8.63 15.84 15.63
C VAL A 103 9.68 16.11 16.72
N LEU A 104 10.68 15.24 16.85
CA LEU A 104 11.78 15.42 17.80
C LEU A 104 12.56 16.71 17.55
N ASN A 105 12.88 17.01 16.28
CA ASN A 105 13.58 18.23 15.94
C ASN A 105 12.74 19.49 16.25
N ARG A 106 11.43 19.44 15.98
CA ARG A 106 10.52 20.58 16.16
C ARG A 106 10.17 20.87 17.62
N TYR A 107 9.93 19.83 18.43
CA TYR A 107 9.38 19.98 19.77
C TYR A 107 10.40 19.75 20.89
N PHE A 108 11.50 19.05 20.61
CA PHE A 108 12.52 18.69 21.62
C PHE A 108 13.89 19.29 21.30
N SER A 109 13.98 20.17 20.29
CA SER A 109 15.23 20.85 19.90
C SER A 109 16.41 19.88 19.70
N ALA A 110 16.13 18.70 19.14
CA ALA A 110 17.11 17.63 18.97
C ALA A 110 18.26 17.97 17.99
N ASN A 111 18.21 19.14 17.31
CA ASN A 111 19.21 19.64 16.35
C ASN A 111 19.57 18.62 15.27
N ILE A 112 18.58 17.85 14.81
CA ILE A 112 18.79 16.84 13.79
C ILE A 112 19.09 17.55 12.46
N PRO A 113 20.20 17.21 11.76
CA PRO A 113 20.57 17.86 10.52
C PRO A 113 19.47 17.76 9.47
N LEU A 114 19.10 18.89 8.87
CA LEU A 114 18.06 18.96 7.83
C LEU A 114 18.37 17.99 6.67
N LEU A 115 19.64 17.89 6.28
CA LEU A 115 20.08 16.96 5.23
C LEU A 115 19.71 15.51 5.53
N LEU A 116 19.87 15.06 6.78
CA LEU A 116 19.54 13.68 7.17
C LEU A 116 18.04 13.42 7.02
N THR A 117 17.20 14.32 7.55
CA THR A 117 15.74 14.20 7.42
C THR A 117 15.27 14.31 5.96
N GLY A 118 15.95 15.13 5.15
CA GLY A 118 15.66 15.26 3.72
C GLY A 118 15.97 13.97 2.94
N LEU A 119 17.13 13.36 3.18
CA LEU A 119 17.53 12.11 2.53
C LEU A 119 16.59 10.95 2.89
N ILE A 120 16.20 10.83 4.17
CA ILE A 120 15.23 9.82 4.59
C ILE A 120 13.87 10.06 3.92
N GLY A 121 13.44 11.32 3.79
CA GLY A 121 12.20 11.67 3.10
C GLY A 121 12.21 11.27 1.62
N ILE A 122 13.30 11.57 0.91
CA ILE A 122 13.49 11.18 -0.50
C ILE A 122 13.51 9.66 -0.65
N ALA A 123 14.24 8.95 0.22
CA ALA A 123 14.28 7.49 0.22
C ALA A 123 12.88 6.90 0.45
N SER A 124 12.13 7.43 1.43
CA SER A 124 10.77 7.00 1.73
C SER A 124 9.83 7.17 0.54
N PHE A 125 9.92 8.31 -0.15
CA PHE A 125 9.16 8.55 -1.38
C PHE A 125 9.54 7.57 -2.50
N GLY A 126 10.84 7.30 -2.69
CA GLY A 126 11.33 6.31 -3.65
C GLY A 126 10.79 4.90 -3.37
N PHE A 127 10.84 4.44 -2.11
CA PHE A 127 10.30 3.14 -1.72
C PHE A 127 8.78 3.07 -1.84
N TRP A 128 8.06 4.17 -1.58
CA TRP A 128 6.62 4.23 -1.80
C TRP A 128 6.25 4.00 -3.27
N ILE A 129 6.95 4.69 -4.20
CA ILE A 129 6.74 4.52 -5.64
C ILE A 129 7.14 3.10 -6.08
N ALA A 130 8.28 2.58 -5.62
CA ALA A 130 8.71 1.22 -5.93
C ALA A 130 7.68 0.17 -5.47
N TYR A 131 7.16 0.31 -4.24
CA TYR A 131 6.12 -0.57 -3.71
C TYR A 131 4.86 -0.52 -4.59
N TRP A 132 4.44 0.68 -4.98
CA TRP A 132 3.28 0.86 -5.84
C TRP A 132 3.45 0.19 -7.21
N ILE A 133 4.59 0.38 -7.87
CA ILE A 133 4.87 -0.22 -9.18
C ILE A 133 4.83 -1.75 -9.09
N VAL A 134 5.47 -2.33 -8.06
CA VAL A 134 5.48 -3.79 -7.87
C VAL A 134 4.07 -4.33 -7.64
N ILE A 135 3.27 -3.73 -6.77
CA ILE A 135 1.87 -4.15 -6.55
C ILE A 135 1.03 -3.97 -7.82
N ALA A 136 1.25 -2.90 -8.59
CA ALA A 136 0.57 -2.69 -9.87
C ALA A 136 0.90 -3.78 -10.89
N GLY A 137 2.15 -4.25 -10.93
CA GLY A 137 2.57 -5.40 -11.73
C GLY A 137 1.91 -6.71 -11.27
N LEU A 138 1.92 -6.98 -9.96
CA LEU A 138 1.27 -8.16 -9.37
C LEU A 138 -0.23 -8.20 -9.63
N LYS A 139 -0.90 -7.04 -9.63
CA LYS A 139 -2.30 -6.92 -10.03
C LYS A 139 -2.54 -7.43 -11.44
N GLN A 140 -1.66 -7.11 -12.40
CA GLN A 140 -1.80 -7.57 -13.77
C GLN A 140 -1.55 -9.07 -13.89
N GLN A 141 -0.57 -9.60 -13.14
CA GLN A 141 -0.34 -11.04 -13.07
C GLN A 141 -1.57 -11.77 -12.52
N LEU A 142 -2.12 -11.32 -11.39
CA LEU A 142 -3.33 -11.89 -10.78
C LEU A 142 -4.54 -11.89 -11.73
N LYS A 143 -4.69 -10.85 -12.57
CA LYS A 143 -5.75 -10.80 -13.59
C LYS A 143 -5.54 -11.79 -14.73
N ALA A 144 -4.29 -12.05 -15.09
CA ALA A 144 -3.94 -12.95 -16.19
C ALA A 144 -4.02 -14.43 -15.79
N LEU A 145 -4.06 -14.73 -14.49
CA LEU A 145 -4.23 -16.09 -14.01
C LEU A 145 -5.63 -16.61 -14.40
N PRO A 146 -5.75 -17.86 -14.89
CA PRO A 146 -7.03 -18.45 -15.26
C PRO A 146 -7.97 -18.45 -14.06
N ALA A 147 -9.25 -18.19 -14.32
CA ALA A 147 -10.29 -18.37 -13.31
C ALA A 147 -10.33 -19.86 -12.93
N GLU A 148 -10.34 -20.14 -11.63
CA GLU A 148 -10.38 -21.51 -11.10
C GLU A 148 -11.72 -22.15 -11.46
N GLU A 149 -11.68 -23.42 -11.90
CA GLU A 149 -12.82 -24.22 -12.40
C GLU A 149 -13.99 -24.28 -11.40
N ASP A 150 -13.71 -24.23 -10.09
CA ASP A 150 -14.71 -24.14 -9.02
C ASP A 150 -15.69 -22.95 -9.22
N SER A 151 -15.20 -21.80 -9.70
CA SER A 151 -16.06 -20.64 -9.96
C SER A 151 -17.06 -20.87 -11.11
N LEU A 152 -16.71 -21.73 -12.08
CA LEU A 152 -17.60 -22.14 -13.17
C LEU A 152 -18.63 -23.17 -12.71
N ILE A 153 -18.26 -24.02 -11.75
CA ILE A 153 -19.19 -24.97 -11.13
C ILE A 153 -20.24 -24.21 -10.32
N PHE A 154 -19.83 -23.26 -9.46
CA PHE A 154 -20.78 -22.50 -8.63
C PHE A 154 -21.57 -21.44 -9.40
N SER A 155 -21.07 -20.91 -10.53
CA SER A 155 -21.86 -20.00 -11.39
C SER A 155 -22.97 -20.71 -12.17
N ASN A 156 -22.86 -22.02 -12.36
CA ASN A 156 -23.84 -22.83 -13.10
C ASN A 156 -24.87 -23.51 -12.18
N ILE A 157 -24.81 -23.28 -10.87
CA ILE A 157 -25.87 -23.74 -9.95
C ILE A 157 -26.97 -22.66 -9.97
N PRO A 158 -28.16 -22.95 -10.51
CA PRO A 158 -29.27 -22.01 -10.44
C PRO A 158 -29.59 -21.75 -8.97
N VAL A 159 -29.47 -20.49 -8.56
CA VAL A 159 -29.89 -20.06 -7.22
C VAL A 159 -31.41 -20.25 -7.16
N GLN A 160 -31.85 -21.31 -6.48
CA GLN A 160 -33.27 -21.49 -6.17
C GLN A 160 -33.67 -20.39 -5.19
N HIS A 161 -34.45 -19.43 -5.69
CA HIS A 161 -35.11 -18.38 -4.93
C HIS A 161 -36.23 -18.94 -4.06
#